data_AF-A0A8X6VET2-F1
#
_entry.id   AF-A0A8X6VET2-F1
#
_cell.length_a   1.000
_cell.length_b   1.000
_cell.length_c   1.000
_cell.angle_alpha   90.00
_cell.angle_beta   90.00
_cell.angle_gamma   90.00
#
_symmetry.space_group_name_H-M   'P 1'
#
loop_
_entity.id
_entity.type
_entity.pdbx_description
1 polymer ?
#
loop_
_entity_poly.entity_id
_entity_poly.type
_entity_poly.pdbx_seq_one_letter_code
_entity_poly.pdbx_strand_id
1 'polypeptide(L)'
;MACYRQTGIGANTTCVADAVGVARSVVARLWNRLQETGNVRRRPGAGWPRATTSTDDRYIQLTARRNRTENATQLQRQLLLATGRRVSSQTVRNRLHEGGIYARRPMVCIPLTPRPHAARRRWAAEHRLGAT
;
A
#
# COMPACT_ATOMS: atom_id res chain seq x y z
N MET A 1 -47.85 0.83 -25.57
CA MET A 1 -47.98 2.23 -26.06
C MET A 1 -47.32 3.15 -25.05
N ALA A 2 -46.23 3.89 -25.24
CA ALA A 2 -45.14 3.90 -26.19
C ALA A 2 -44.06 4.76 -25.50
N CYS A 3 -42.88 4.22 -25.17
CA CYS A 3 -41.75 5.04 -24.71
C CYS A 3 -40.52 4.84 -25.60
N TYR A 4 -40.77 4.71 -26.90
CA TYR A 4 -39.75 4.28 -27.87
C TYR A 4 -39.11 5.43 -28.67
N ARG A 5 -39.30 6.70 -28.29
CA ARG A 5 -38.83 7.84 -29.12
C ARG A 5 -38.22 9.04 -28.40
N GLN A 6 -37.63 8.89 -27.21
CA GLN A 6 -36.87 10.00 -26.61
C GLN A 6 -35.56 9.54 -25.98
N THR A 7 -34.58 9.19 -26.80
CA THR A 7 -33.16 9.29 -26.42
C THR A 7 -32.73 10.75 -26.59
N GLY A 8 -33.19 11.61 -25.70
CA GLY A 8 -32.94 13.05 -25.68
C GLY A 8 -33.48 13.67 -24.39
N ILE A 9 -32.78 14.71 -23.92
CA ILE A 9 -32.96 15.44 -22.64
C ILE A 9 -34.45 15.53 -22.24
N GLY A 10 -34.83 14.90 -21.12
CA GLY A 10 -36.20 14.90 -20.59
C GLY A 10 -36.87 13.51 -20.43
N ALA A 11 -36.16 12.40 -20.65
CA ALA A 11 -36.74 11.06 -20.49
C ALA A 11 -37.21 10.77 -19.06
N ASN A 12 -38.45 10.27 -18.92
CA ASN A 12 -39.02 9.85 -17.64
C ASN A 12 -38.18 8.70 -17.03
N THR A 13 -37.91 8.76 -15.71
CA THR A 13 -37.15 7.74 -14.96
C THR A 13 -37.65 6.31 -15.18
N THR A 14 -38.95 6.12 -15.45
CA THR A 14 -39.53 4.82 -15.80
C THR A 14 -39.00 4.27 -17.12
N CYS A 15 -38.95 5.08 -18.18
CA CYS A 15 -38.48 4.59 -19.48
C CYS A 15 -36.98 4.33 -19.48
N VAL A 16 -36.22 5.13 -18.73
CA VAL A 16 -34.79 4.90 -18.52
C VAL A 16 -34.56 3.60 -17.73
N ALA A 17 -35.39 3.33 -16.71
CA ALA A 17 -35.33 2.09 -15.94
C ALA A 17 -35.64 0.86 -16.79
N ASP A 18 -36.69 0.91 -17.60
CA ASP A 18 -37.12 -0.19 -18.47
C ASP A 18 -36.09 -0.45 -19.59
N ALA A 19 -35.52 0.61 -20.18
CA ALA A 19 -34.50 0.48 -21.22
C ALA A 19 -33.17 -0.13 -20.71
N VAL A 20 -32.83 0.12 -19.44
CA VAL A 20 -31.58 -0.37 -18.81
C VAL A 20 -31.81 -1.64 -17.98
N GLY A 21 -33.07 -2.07 -17.80
CA GLY A 21 -33.42 -3.28 -17.05
C GLY A 21 -33.13 -3.19 -15.55
N VAL A 22 -33.21 -2.00 -14.96
CA VAL A 22 -32.94 -1.75 -13.53
C VAL A 22 -34.15 -1.16 -12.83
N ALA A 23 -34.28 -1.38 -11.53
CA ALA A 23 -35.37 -0.81 -10.76
C ALA A 23 -35.37 0.74 -10.82
N ARG A 24 -36.56 1.35 -10.95
CA ARG A 24 -36.76 2.81 -10.99
C ARG A 24 -36.08 3.54 -9.82
N SER A 25 -36.04 2.92 -8.64
CA SER A 25 -35.38 3.48 -7.45
C SER A 25 -33.86 3.61 -7.61
N VAL A 26 -33.23 2.81 -8.46
CA VAL A 26 -31.81 2.91 -8.78
C VAL A 26 -31.58 4.14 -9.67
N VAL A 27 -32.37 4.30 -10.73
CA VAL A 27 -32.30 5.47 -11.63
C VAL A 27 -32.52 6.77 -10.87
N ALA A 28 -33.54 6.84 -10.00
CA ALA A 28 -33.80 8.00 -9.16
C ALA A 28 -32.64 8.32 -8.21
N ARG A 29 -32.05 7.31 -7.55
CA ARG A 29 -30.89 7.51 -6.66
C ARG A 29 -29.64 7.97 -7.42
N LEU A 30 -29.40 7.45 -8.61
CA LEU A 30 -28.26 7.86 -9.44
C LEU A 30 -28.47 9.28 -9.99
N TRP A 31 -29.71 9.63 -10.35
CA TRP A 31 -30.06 10.98 -10.78
C TRP A 31 -29.84 12.01 -9.66
N ASN A 32 -30.37 11.75 -8.45
CA ASN A 32 -30.15 12.63 -7.30
C ASN A 32 -28.65 12.76 -6.98
N ARG A 33 -27.90 11.66 -7.01
CA ARG A 33 -26.45 11.69 -6.79
C ARG A 33 -25.71 12.52 -7.86
N LEU A 34 -26.13 12.42 -9.12
CA LEU A 34 -25.57 13.19 -10.22
C LEU A 34 -25.81 14.69 -9.99
N GLN A 35 -27.01 15.09 -9.55
CA GLN A 35 -27.31 16.49 -9.22
C GLN A 35 -26.47 16.99 -8.04
N GLU A 36 -26.31 16.19 -6.99
CA GLU A 36 -25.56 16.58 -5.79
C GLU A 36 -24.03 16.64 -6.00
N THR A 37 -23.47 15.66 -6.72
CA THR A 37 -22.02 15.43 -6.76
C THR A 37 -21.40 15.65 -8.14
N GLY A 38 -22.21 15.88 -9.17
CA GLY A 38 -21.76 15.95 -10.58
C GLY A 38 -21.25 14.63 -11.15
N ASN A 39 -21.36 13.52 -10.41
CA ASN A 39 -20.82 12.22 -10.82
C ASN A 39 -21.65 11.05 -10.29
N VAL A 40 -21.73 9.98 -11.08
CA VAL A 40 -22.45 8.74 -10.77
C VAL A 40 -21.51 7.65 -10.21
N ARG A 41 -20.18 7.87 -10.24
CA ARG A 41 -19.19 6.91 -9.73
C ARG A 41 -19.44 6.55 -8.27
N ARG A 42 -19.18 5.29 -7.94
CA ARG A 42 -19.25 4.79 -6.57
C ARG A 42 -18.23 5.54 -5.70
N ARG A 43 -18.67 6.08 -4.57
CA ARG A 43 -17.75 6.65 -3.56
C ARG A 43 -16.89 5.53 -2.98
N PRO A 44 -15.57 5.76 -2.78
CA PRO A 44 -14.75 4.79 -2.07
C PRO A 44 -15.34 4.56 -0.67
N GLY A 45 -15.50 3.30 -0.28
CA GLY A 45 -15.96 2.96 1.06
C GLY A 45 -14.87 3.28 2.08
N ALA A 46 -15.27 3.61 3.32
CA ALA A 46 -14.33 3.91 4.40
C ALA A 46 -13.44 2.71 4.81
N GLY A 47 -13.83 1.49 4.43
CA GLY A 47 -13.12 0.27 4.80
C GLY A 47 -13.27 -0.07 6.28
N TRP A 48 -12.49 -1.05 6.74
CA TRP A 48 -12.44 -1.43 8.15
C TRP A 48 -11.22 -0.81 8.83
N PRO A 49 -11.31 -0.44 10.12
CA PRO A 49 -10.17 0.08 10.87
C PRO A 49 -9.00 -0.90 10.86
N ARG A 50 -7.79 -0.35 10.84
CA ARG A 50 -6.55 -1.14 10.85
C ARG A 50 -6.29 -1.69 12.25
N ALA A 51 -5.76 -2.91 12.33
CA ALA A 51 -5.31 -3.51 13.59
C ALA A 51 -4.04 -2.87 14.15
N THR A 52 -3.25 -2.21 13.31
CA THR A 52 -2.01 -1.50 13.67
C THR A 52 -2.22 0.00 13.61
N THR A 53 -1.48 0.73 14.45
CA THR A 53 -1.38 2.20 14.38
C THR A 53 -0.18 2.63 13.54
N SER A 54 -0.08 3.92 13.21
CA SER A 54 1.07 4.47 12.51
C SER A 54 2.38 4.34 13.31
N THR A 55 2.31 4.35 14.65
CA THR A 55 3.47 4.12 15.52
C THR A 55 3.95 2.67 15.46
N ASP A 56 3.03 1.71 15.44
CA ASP A 56 3.33 0.28 15.30
C ASP A 56 3.99 0.03 13.94
N ASP A 57 3.42 0.59 12.86
CA ASP A 57 3.94 0.46 11.51
C ASP A 57 5.36 1.04 11.40
N ARG A 58 5.62 2.19 12.04
CA ARG A 58 6.95 2.79 12.13
C ARG A 58 7.93 1.92 12.91
N TYR A 59 7.50 1.34 14.03
CA TYR A 59 8.32 0.42 14.81
C TYR A 59 8.72 -0.80 13.97
N ILE A 60 7.77 -1.45 13.29
CA ILE A 60 8.01 -2.60 12.42
C ILE A 60 9.06 -2.26 11.36
N GLN A 61 8.91 -1.12 10.68
CA GLN A 61 9.84 -0.70 9.62
C GLN A 61 11.25 -0.40 10.14
N LEU A 62 11.37 0.27 11.29
CA LEU A 62 12.67 0.60 11.88
C LEU A 62 13.39 -0.66 12.35
N THR A 63 12.68 -1.55 13.05
CA THR A 63 13.25 -2.79 13.56
C THR A 63 13.69 -3.71 12.43
N ALA A 64 12.89 -3.85 11.37
CA ALA A 64 13.28 -4.60 10.17
C ALA A 64 14.49 -4.02 9.44
N ARG A 65 14.65 -2.68 9.42
CA ARG A 65 15.81 -2.03 8.80
C ARG A 65 17.10 -2.23 9.60
N ARG A 66 17.00 -2.25 10.93
CA ARG A 66 18.13 -2.53 11.85
C ARG A 66 18.53 -3.99 11.76
N ASN A 67 17.56 -4.90 11.80
CA ASN A 67 17.77 -6.34 11.81
C ASN A 67 17.31 -6.97 10.49
N ARG A 68 18.06 -6.73 9.41
CA ARG A 68 17.66 -7.12 8.04
C ARG A 68 17.44 -8.62 7.81
N THR A 69 17.90 -9.47 8.72
CA THR A 69 17.80 -10.93 8.65
C THR A 69 16.62 -11.50 9.43
N GLU A 70 15.93 -10.68 10.23
CA GLU A 70 14.81 -11.15 11.06
C GLU A 70 13.58 -11.46 10.21
N ASN A 71 12.85 -12.50 10.63
CA ASN A 71 11.63 -12.91 9.98
C ASN A 71 10.40 -12.16 10.54
N ALA A 72 9.29 -12.21 9.80
CA ALA A 72 8.06 -11.52 10.20
C ALA A 72 7.49 -12.02 11.55
N THR A 73 7.72 -13.29 11.91
CA THR A 73 7.25 -13.87 13.19
C THR A 73 8.08 -13.36 14.37
N GLN A 74 9.38 -13.15 14.19
CA GLN A 74 10.28 -12.53 15.16
C GLN A 74 9.87 -11.08 15.38
N LEU A 75 9.66 -10.32 14.30
CA LEU A 75 9.18 -8.94 14.37
C LEU A 75 7.80 -8.84 15.03
N GLN A 76 6.89 -9.77 14.76
CA GLN A 76 5.60 -9.87 15.44
C GLN A 76 5.77 -10.05 16.94
N ARG A 77 6.66 -10.96 17.38
CA ARG A 77 6.94 -11.17 18.81
C ARG A 77 7.58 -9.95 19.45
N GLN A 78 8.52 -9.30 18.77
CA GLN A 78 9.14 -8.07 19.26
C GLN A 78 8.12 -6.93 19.42
N LEU A 79 7.21 -6.76 18.45
CA LEU A 79 6.12 -5.79 18.55
C LEU A 79 5.20 -6.10 19.74
N LEU A 80 4.88 -7.38 19.94
CA LEU A 80 4.08 -7.80 21.09
C LEU A 80 4.78 -7.46 22.42
N LEU A 81 6.09 -7.68 22.52
CA LEU A 81 6.86 -7.37 23.73
C LEU A 81 7.03 -5.86 23.95
N ALA A 82 7.21 -5.09 22.88
CA ALA A 82 7.47 -3.65 22.96
C ALA A 82 6.20 -2.81 23.18
N THR A 83 5.08 -3.21 22.58
CA THR A 83 3.85 -2.39 22.53
C THR A 83 2.62 -3.13 23.06
N GLY A 84 2.73 -4.43 23.37
CA GLY A 84 1.58 -5.25 23.78
C GLY A 84 0.62 -5.58 22.62
N ARG A 85 0.95 -5.19 21.39
CA ARG A 85 0.05 -5.34 20.23
C ARG A 85 0.12 -6.76 19.68
N ARG A 86 -0.99 -7.48 19.73
CA ARG A 86 -1.14 -8.79 19.07
C ARG A 86 -1.55 -8.59 17.63
N VAL A 87 -0.65 -8.88 16.71
CA VAL A 87 -0.92 -8.94 15.26
C VAL A 87 -0.54 -10.30 14.70
N SER A 88 -1.06 -10.63 13.52
CA SER A 88 -0.61 -11.81 12.79
C SER A 88 0.73 -11.56 12.09
N SER A 89 1.49 -12.62 11.81
CA SER A 89 2.71 -12.50 10.99
C SER A 89 2.42 -11.97 9.58
N GLN A 90 1.23 -12.25 9.04
CA GLN A 90 0.81 -11.72 7.74
C GLN A 90 0.58 -10.22 7.76
N THR A 91 0.00 -9.69 8.84
CA THR A 91 -0.14 -8.25 9.05
C THR A 91 1.23 -7.57 9.01
N VAL A 92 2.23 -8.15 9.69
CA VAL A 92 3.61 -7.63 9.68
C VAL A 92 4.19 -7.63 8.26
N ARG A 93 4.03 -8.71 7.48
CA ARG A 93 4.49 -8.74 6.07
C ARG A 93 3.83 -7.65 5.23
N ASN A 94 2.51 -7.48 5.35
CA ASN A 94 1.79 -6.45 4.61
C ASN A 94 2.34 -5.05 4.94
N ARG A 95 2.65 -4.78 6.21
CA ARG A 95 3.26 -3.50 6.63
C ARG A 95 4.69 -3.30 6.13
N LEU A 96 5.48 -4.37 6.07
CA LEU A 96 6.80 -4.32 5.46
C LEU A 96 6.71 -3.99 3.97
N HIS A 97 5.79 -4.60 3.24
CA HIS A 97 5.59 -4.34 1.82
C HIS A 97 5.06 -2.92 1.56
N GLU A 98 4.11 -2.42 2.37
CA GLU A 98 3.67 -1.03 2.33
C GLU A 98 4.85 -0.06 2.55
N GLY A 99 5.81 -0.42 3.40
CA GLY A 99 7.05 0.32 3.61
C GLY A 99 8.17 0.06 2.59
N GLY A 100 7.90 -0.73 1.54
CA GLY A 100 8.87 -1.08 0.50
C GLY A 100 10.00 -2.02 0.96
N ILE A 101 9.83 -2.69 2.10
CA ILE A 101 10.81 -3.63 2.64
C ILE A 101 10.47 -5.03 2.15
N TYR A 102 11.38 -5.59 1.36
CA TYR A 102 11.25 -6.93 0.79
C TYR A 102 12.44 -7.79 1.19
N ALA A 103 12.22 -9.10 1.23
CA ALA A 103 13.31 -10.05 1.40
C ALA A 103 14.31 -9.92 0.25
N ARG A 104 15.60 -9.91 0.58
CA ARG A 104 16.70 -9.89 -0.39
C ARG A 104 17.72 -10.94 0.00
N ARG A 105 18.44 -11.48 -0.99
CA ARG A 105 19.58 -12.36 -0.72
C ARG A 105 20.80 -11.48 -0.40
N PRO A 106 21.50 -11.71 0.72
CA PRO A 106 22.73 -10.98 1.00
C PRO A 106 23.76 -11.29 -0.09
N MET A 107 24.59 -10.31 -0.42
CA MET A 107 25.71 -10.51 -1.33
C MET A 107 26.74 -11.42 -0.66
N VAL A 108 27.19 -12.44 -1.39
CA VAL A 108 28.26 -13.32 -0.92
C VAL A 108 29.58 -12.58 -1.11
N CYS A 109 30.21 -12.19 -0.01
CA CYS A 109 31.49 -11.49 0.01
C CYS A 109 32.51 -12.29 0.81
N ILE A 110 33.77 -12.28 0.39
CA ILE A 110 34.89 -12.78 1.20
C ILE A 110 35.07 -11.79 2.37
N PRO A 111 34.97 -12.23 3.64
CA PRO A 111 35.20 -11.36 4.78
C PRO A 111 36.62 -10.80 4.75
N LEU A 112 36.76 -9.47 4.77
CA LEU A 112 38.06 -8.81 4.87
C LEU A 112 38.38 -8.52 6.32
N THR A 113 39.60 -8.82 6.74
CA THR A 113 40.12 -8.35 8.02
C THR A 113 40.35 -6.83 7.98
N PRO A 114 40.39 -6.14 9.14
CA PRO A 114 40.51 -4.67 9.18
C PRO A 114 41.74 -4.10 8.45
N ARG A 115 42.87 -4.83 8.47
CA ARG A 115 44.15 -4.40 7.87
C ARG A 115 44.07 -4.30 6.33
N PRO A 116 43.67 -5.35 5.58
CA PRO A 116 43.37 -5.25 4.15
C PRO A 116 42.35 -4.17 3.82
N HIS A 117 41.34 -3.98 4.66
CA HIS A 117 40.31 -2.96 4.46
C HIS A 117 40.88 -1.53 4.53
N ALA A 118 41.83 -1.28 5.44
CA ALA A 118 42.54 0.00 5.53
C ALA A 118 43.50 0.22 4.36
N ALA A 119 44.26 -0.81 3.96
CA ALA A 119 45.18 -0.73 2.82
C ALA A 119 44.44 -0.41 1.51
N ARG A 120 43.35 -1.11 1.22
CA ARG A 120 42.50 -0.85 0.05
C ARG A 120 41.91 0.56 0.04
N ARG A 121 41.47 1.06 1.21
CA ARG A 121 40.96 2.44 1.33
C ARG A 121 42.04 3.49 1.07
N ARG A 122 43.26 3.30 1.58
CA ARG A 122 44.40 4.19 1.31
C ARG A 122 44.75 4.21 -0.17
N TRP A 123 44.94 3.03 -0.76
CA TRP A 123 45.24 2.92 -2.19
C TRP A 123 44.16 3.58 -3.06
N ALA A 124 42.88 3.34 -2.78
CA ALA A 124 41.78 3.97 -3.51
C ALA A 124 41.69 5.49 -3.30
N ALA A 125 42.15 6.01 -2.17
CA ALA A 125 42.24 7.45 -1.93
C ALA A 125 43.40 8.08 -2.72
N GLU A 126 44.55 7.42 -2.77
CA GLU A 126 45.72 7.84 -3.55
C GLU A 126 45.44 7.85 -5.07
N HIS A 127 44.62 6.92 -5.57
CA HIS A 127 44.37 6.72 -7.01
C HIS A 127 42.97 7.17 -7.45
N ARG A 128 42.29 8.04 -6.68
CA ARG A 128 40.87 8.38 -6.89
C ARG A 128 40.60 9.16 -8.17
N LEU A 129 41.63 9.78 -8.74
CA LEU A 129 41.64 10.50 -10.02
C LEU A 129 43.07 10.35 -10.56
N GLY A 130 43.26 10.27 -11.88
CA GLY A 130 44.58 10.21 -12.52
C GLY A 130 45.42 11.48 -12.26
N ALA A 131 45.90 11.64 -11.03
CA ALA A 131 46.72 12.75 -10.58
C ALA A 131 48.21 12.38 -10.71
N THR A 132 48.64 12.27 -11.96
CA THR A 132 49.87 12.82 -12.54
C THR A 132 49.75 12.68 -14.05
#